data_AF-A0A397U903-F1
#
_entry.id   AF-A0A397U903-F1
#
_cell.length_a   1.000
_cell.length_b   1.000
_cell.length_c   1.000
_cell.angle_alpha   90.00
_cell.angle_beta   90.00
_cell.angle_gamma   90.00
#
_symmetry.space_group_name_H-M   'P 1'
#
loop_
_entity.id
_entity.type
_entity.pdbx_description
1 polymer ?
#
loop_
_entity_poly.entity_id
_entity_poly.type
_entity_poly.pdbx_seq_one_letter_code
_entity_poly.pdbx_strand_id
1 'polypeptide(L)'
;MATGSVIEIVGAVASRKVANSFAIVRPPGHHTEQNQAIHRNGTQDMFYDHDDVLYLSLHCWDNGNFYFYSGSLSDLGSGVRLESDAMGDTVYVAAFKHIVMPIAVQYNSDLVIVSAGFDTAEGHDDYVSIKC
;
A
#
# COMPACT_ATOMS: atom_id res chain seq x y z
N MET A 1 13.06 5.11 16.10
CA MET A 1 11.99 6.04 16.54
C MET A 1 10.71 5.84 15.73
N ALA A 2 10.71 5.97 14.40
CA ALA A 2 9.51 5.75 13.55
C ALA A 2 8.76 4.43 13.82
N THR A 3 9.43 3.29 13.72
CA THR A 3 8.82 1.96 13.94
C THR A 3 8.23 1.81 15.35
N GLY A 4 8.92 2.32 16.38
CA GLY A 4 8.44 2.26 17.76
C GLY A 4 7.14 3.04 17.95
N SER A 5 7.03 4.23 17.36
CA SER A 5 5.80 5.03 17.39
C SER A 5 4.64 4.37 16.65
N VAL A 6 4.91 3.71 15.51
CA VAL A 6 3.87 2.94 14.79
C VAL A 6 3.39 1.77 15.63
N ILE A 7 4.30 1.00 16.23
CA ILE A 7 3.94 -0.14 17.10
C ILE A 7 3.11 0.32 18.30
N GLU A 8 3.47 1.44 18.92
CA GLU A 8 2.76 1.99 20.06
C GLU A 8 1.30 2.35 19.71
N ILE A 9 1.07 3.07 18.61
CA ILE A 9 -0.29 3.44 18.21
C ILE A 9 -1.11 2.24 17.74
N VAL A 10 -0.48 1.29 17.03
CA VAL A 10 -1.14 0.05 16.59
C VAL A 10 -1.56 -0.75 17.81
N GLY A 11 -0.71 -0.86 18.83
CA GLY A 11 -1.05 -1.50 20.10
C GLY A 11 -2.21 -0.80 20.81
N ALA A 12 -2.26 0.54 20.79
CA ALA A 12 -3.36 1.31 21.38
C ALA A 12 -4.70 1.08 20.65
N VAL A 13 -4.70 1.01 19.31
CA VAL A 13 -5.89 0.71 18.50
C VAL A 13 -6.33 -0.75 18.70
N ALA A 14 -5.40 -1.70 18.59
CA ALA A 14 -5.68 -3.13 18.74
C ALA A 14 -6.23 -3.48 20.13
N SER A 15 -5.73 -2.82 21.18
CA SER A 15 -6.25 -2.98 22.55
C SER A 15 -7.50 -2.14 22.85
N ARG A 16 -8.06 -1.44 21.85
CA ARG A 16 -9.24 -0.55 21.96
C ARG A 16 -9.09 0.57 23.00
N LYS A 17 -7.86 0.99 23.29
CA LYS A 17 -7.59 2.20 24.10
C LYS A 17 -7.96 3.47 23.33
N VAL A 18 -7.82 3.42 22.01
CA VAL A 18 -8.30 4.44 21.06
C VAL A 18 -9.06 3.74 19.94
N ALA A 19 -10.01 4.46 19.31
CA ALA A 19 -10.81 3.91 18.21
C ALA A 19 -10.03 3.89 16.88
N ASN A 20 -9.13 4.85 16.68
CA ASN A 20 -8.29 5.02 15.50
C ASN A 20 -7.06 5.88 15.83
N SER A 21 -6.07 5.91 14.94
CA SER A 21 -4.85 6.71 15.09
C SER A 21 -4.21 7.01 13.75
N PHE A 22 -3.43 8.09 13.67
CA PHE A 22 -2.60 8.43 12.51
C PHE A 22 -1.14 8.64 12.96
N ALA A 23 -0.20 7.88 12.38
CA ALA A 23 1.22 8.03 12.65
C ALA A 23 1.86 9.03 11.69
N ILE A 24 2.41 10.12 12.22
CA ILE A 24 3.24 11.05 11.46
C ILE A 24 4.70 10.67 11.69
N VAL A 25 5.26 9.84 10.80
CA VAL A 25 6.60 9.26 10.98
C VAL A 25 7.47 9.42 9.73
N ARG A 26 8.78 9.47 9.94
CA ARG A 26 9.81 9.45 8.89
C ARG A 26 11.06 8.71 9.38
N PRO A 27 11.86 8.07 8.51
CA PRO A 27 11.63 7.85 7.06
C PRO A 27 10.49 6.84 6.77
N PRO A 28 9.97 6.76 5.53
CA PRO A 28 9.02 5.72 5.14
C PRO A 28 9.63 4.31 5.24
N GLY A 29 8.78 3.27 5.31
CA GLY A 29 9.23 1.90 5.63
C GLY A 29 8.80 0.78 4.68
N HIS A 30 7.85 0.99 3.76
CA HIS A 30 7.30 -0.07 2.89
C HIS A 30 8.24 -0.58 1.76
N HIS A 31 9.49 -0.10 1.70
CA HIS A 31 10.47 -0.42 0.64
C HIS A 31 11.83 -0.91 1.17
N THR A 32 11.88 -1.52 2.35
CA THR A 32 13.14 -1.77 3.09
C THR A 32 13.99 -2.96 2.63
N GLU A 33 13.68 -3.62 1.51
CA GLU A 33 14.46 -4.77 1.03
C GLU A 33 15.49 -4.39 -0.04
N GLN A 34 16.71 -4.92 0.12
CA GLN A 34 17.90 -4.58 -0.69
C GLN A 34 18.26 -5.63 -1.77
N ASN A 35 17.52 -6.73 -1.92
CA ASN A 35 17.95 -7.82 -2.80
C ASN A 35 17.18 -7.86 -4.14
N GLN A 36 17.77 -7.27 -5.16
CA GLN A 36 17.26 -7.14 -6.53
C GLN A 36 17.36 -8.45 -7.35
N ALA A 37 16.61 -9.48 -6.99
CA ALA A 37 16.49 -10.67 -7.86
C ALA A 37 15.06 -11.18 -8.04
N ILE A 38 14.11 -10.79 -7.18
CA ILE A 38 12.69 -11.18 -7.30
C ILE A 38 11.83 -9.95 -7.02
N HIS A 39 10.88 -9.68 -7.92
CA HIS A 39 10.10 -8.44 -8.07
C HIS A 39 9.10 -8.16 -6.94
N ARG A 40 9.56 -7.79 -5.73
CA ARG A 40 8.70 -7.60 -4.54
C ARG A 40 9.05 -6.32 -3.78
N ASN A 41 8.03 -5.62 -3.27
CA ASN A 41 8.22 -4.53 -2.30
C ASN A 41 8.25 -5.11 -0.87
N GLY A 42 8.84 -4.38 0.09
CA GLY A 42 9.15 -4.94 1.41
C GLY A 42 7.93 -5.38 2.23
N THR A 43 6.76 -4.75 2.05
CA THR A 43 5.54 -5.21 2.73
C THR A 43 4.93 -6.44 2.05
N GLN A 44 4.94 -6.48 0.71
CA GLN A 44 4.43 -7.62 -0.04
C GLN A 44 5.26 -8.88 0.22
N ASP A 45 6.60 -8.77 0.28
CA ASP A 45 7.46 -9.92 0.54
C ASP A 45 7.22 -10.49 1.95
N MET A 46 7.12 -9.60 2.94
CA MET A 46 6.91 -9.96 4.36
C MET A 46 5.66 -10.82 4.60
N PHE A 47 4.61 -10.62 3.81
CA PHE A 47 3.32 -11.29 4.00
C PHE A 47 2.92 -12.19 2.83
N TYR A 48 3.83 -12.48 1.90
CA TYR A 48 3.44 -13.16 0.66
C TYR A 48 2.84 -14.55 0.88
N ASP A 49 3.38 -15.31 1.82
CA ASP A 49 2.95 -16.67 2.15
C ASP A 49 2.00 -16.71 3.38
N HIS A 50 1.49 -15.55 3.80
CA HIS A 50 0.59 -15.41 4.94
C HIS A 50 -0.87 -15.27 4.48
N ASP A 51 -1.72 -16.21 4.89
CA ASP A 51 -3.17 -16.17 4.64
C ASP A 51 -3.95 -15.37 5.70
N ASP A 52 -3.31 -15.03 6.81
CA ASP A 52 -3.82 -14.21 7.90
C ASP A 52 -3.56 -12.71 7.73
N VAL A 53 -2.87 -12.30 6.66
CA VAL A 53 -2.64 -10.90 6.29
C VAL A 53 -3.01 -10.63 4.84
N LEU A 54 -4.07 -9.85 4.61
CA LEU A 54 -4.40 -9.29 3.30
C LEU A 54 -3.60 -8.02 3.04
N TYR A 55 -2.73 -8.05 2.03
CA TYR A 55 -2.02 -6.88 1.52
C TYR A 55 -2.67 -6.36 0.24
N LEU A 56 -3.12 -5.10 0.22
CA LEU A 56 -3.66 -4.42 -0.97
C LEU A 56 -2.83 -3.17 -1.27
N SER A 57 -2.49 -2.94 -2.54
CA SER A 57 -1.67 -1.82 -2.96
C SER A 57 -2.21 -1.15 -4.22
N LEU A 58 -2.34 0.18 -4.18
CA LEU A 58 -2.64 1.03 -5.32
C LEU A 58 -1.37 1.80 -5.66
N HIS A 59 -0.84 1.64 -6.86
CA HIS A 59 0.38 2.30 -7.29
C HIS A 59 0.42 2.45 -8.82
N CYS A 60 1.07 3.52 -9.28
CA CYS A 60 1.49 3.64 -10.67
C CYS A 60 2.57 2.59 -10.98
N TRP A 61 2.44 1.89 -12.11
CA TRP A 61 3.41 0.88 -12.55
C TRP A 61 4.12 1.27 -13.85
N ASP A 62 3.47 2.05 -14.73
CA ASP A 62 3.99 2.49 -16.04
C ASP A 62 4.74 1.39 -16.81
N ASN A 63 4.11 0.24 -17.01
CA ASN A 63 4.73 -0.93 -17.66
C ASN A 63 6.04 -1.45 -17.01
N GLY A 64 6.19 -1.26 -15.70
CA GLY A 64 7.40 -1.56 -14.93
C GLY A 64 8.48 -0.48 -15.03
N ASN A 65 8.21 0.62 -15.74
CA ASN A 65 9.11 1.77 -15.87
C ASN A 65 8.95 2.75 -14.70
N PHE A 66 7.94 2.55 -13.85
CA PHE A 66 7.79 3.30 -12.62
C PHE A 66 8.67 2.75 -11.49
N TYR A 67 9.13 3.65 -10.61
CA TYR A 67 10.09 3.41 -9.53
C TYR A 67 9.97 2.00 -8.87
N PHE A 68 11.11 1.32 -8.69
CA PHE A 68 11.29 -0.04 -8.13
C PHE A 68 10.90 -1.28 -8.95
N TYR A 69 10.49 -1.18 -10.22
CA TYR A 69 10.37 -2.34 -11.15
C TYR A 69 9.59 -3.56 -10.58
N SER A 70 8.68 -3.34 -9.63
CA SER A 70 7.92 -4.39 -8.92
C SER A 70 6.42 -4.17 -9.10
N GLY A 71 5.62 -5.20 -8.83
CA GLY A 71 4.16 -5.12 -8.98
C GLY A 71 3.62 -5.57 -10.34
N SER A 72 4.36 -6.41 -11.10
CA SER A 72 3.80 -7.11 -12.27
C SER A 72 2.56 -7.93 -11.86
N LEU A 73 1.57 -8.06 -12.77
CA LEU A 73 0.39 -8.92 -12.55
C LEU A 73 0.77 -10.38 -12.21
N SER A 74 1.97 -10.82 -12.60
CA SER A 74 2.52 -12.14 -12.29
C SER A 74 3.02 -12.32 -10.85
N ASP A 75 3.21 -11.24 -10.09
CA ASP A 75 3.82 -11.25 -8.75
C ASP A 75 2.82 -10.93 -7.63
N LEU A 76 1.51 -10.98 -7.91
CA LEU A 76 0.50 -10.45 -7.01
C LEU A 76 0.32 -11.23 -5.70
N GLY A 77 0.59 -12.53 -5.67
CA GLY A 77 0.20 -13.36 -4.51
C GLY A 77 -1.29 -13.13 -4.17
N SER A 78 -1.59 -12.79 -2.91
CA SER A 78 -2.93 -12.41 -2.42
C SER A 78 -3.30 -10.93 -2.64
N GLY A 79 -2.43 -10.13 -3.28
CA GLY A 79 -2.64 -8.70 -3.48
C GLY A 79 -3.44 -8.37 -4.73
N VAL A 80 -4.11 -7.21 -4.71
CA VAL A 80 -4.87 -6.71 -5.88
C VAL A 80 -4.31 -5.40 -6.38
N ARG A 81 -4.18 -5.30 -7.71
CA ARG A 81 -3.60 -4.18 -8.45
C ARG A 81 -4.64 -3.50 -9.34
N LEU A 82 -4.45 -2.20 -9.51
CA LEU A 82 -5.28 -1.31 -10.32
C LEU A 82 -4.40 -0.47 -11.23
N GLU A 83 -4.66 -0.54 -12.54
CA GLU A 83 -3.91 0.13 -13.61
C GLU A 83 -4.79 1.18 -14.27
N SER A 84 -4.28 2.40 -14.46
CA SER A 84 -4.96 3.45 -15.23
C SER A 84 -3.95 4.47 -15.75
N ASP A 85 -4.09 4.84 -17.03
CA ASP A 85 -3.28 5.86 -17.73
C ASP A 85 -3.71 7.31 -17.40
N ALA A 86 -4.67 7.46 -16.48
CA ALA A 86 -5.17 8.73 -15.98
C ALA A 86 -5.60 8.55 -14.53
N MET A 87 -4.64 8.41 -13.62
CA MET A 87 -4.90 8.35 -12.19
C MET A 87 -5.37 9.71 -11.69
N GLY A 88 -6.38 9.66 -10.85
CA GLY A 88 -7.05 10.82 -10.28
C GLY A 88 -8.22 10.35 -9.43
N ASP A 89 -8.89 11.28 -8.76
CA ASP A 89 -9.93 10.97 -7.77
C ASP A 89 -10.97 9.97 -8.28
N THR A 90 -11.42 10.11 -9.53
CA THR A 90 -12.44 9.24 -10.13
C THR A 90 -11.97 7.79 -10.26
N VAL A 91 -10.71 7.58 -10.63
CA VAL A 91 -10.10 6.26 -10.75
C VAL A 91 -9.88 5.65 -9.38
N TYR A 92 -9.38 6.41 -8.41
CA TYR A 92 -9.25 5.94 -7.02
C TYR A 92 -10.61 5.58 -6.43
N VAL A 93 -11.64 6.39 -6.63
CA VAL A 93 -12.99 6.08 -6.15
C VAL A 93 -13.55 4.82 -6.81
N ALA A 94 -13.37 4.66 -8.12
CA ALA A 94 -13.81 3.45 -8.83
C ALA A 94 -13.07 2.20 -8.35
N ALA A 95 -11.75 2.29 -8.23
CA ALA A 95 -10.87 1.29 -7.63
C ALA A 95 -11.35 0.84 -6.25
N PHE A 96 -11.61 1.81 -5.36
CA PHE A 96 -12.08 1.50 -4.02
C PHE A 96 -13.45 0.82 -4.06
N LYS A 97 -14.40 1.37 -4.82
CA LYS A 97 -15.77 0.89 -4.86
C LYS A 97 -15.90 -0.52 -5.46
N HIS A 98 -15.15 -0.81 -6.52
CA HIS A 98 -15.32 -2.02 -7.30
C HIS A 98 -14.34 -3.14 -6.94
N ILE A 99 -13.24 -2.80 -6.26
CA ILE A 99 -12.16 -3.76 -5.99
C ILE A 99 -11.77 -3.76 -4.51
N VAL A 100 -11.28 -2.65 -3.97
CA VAL A 100 -10.75 -2.64 -2.59
C VAL A 100 -11.83 -2.98 -1.57
N MET A 101 -12.99 -2.31 -1.64
CA MET A 101 -14.05 -2.48 -0.66
C MET A 101 -14.69 -3.88 -0.73
N PRO A 102 -15.06 -4.44 -1.90
CA PRO A 102 -15.57 -5.81 -1.97
C PRO A 102 -14.62 -6.84 -1.35
N ILE A 103 -13.32 -6.74 -1.65
CA ILE A 103 -12.31 -7.67 -1.13
C ILE A 103 -12.11 -7.48 0.38
N ALA A 104 -11.96 -6.24 0.85
CA ALA A 104 -11.78 -5.94 2.26
C ALA A 104 -12.98 -6.39 3.11
N VAL A 105 -14.21 -6.21 2.60
CA VAL A 105 -15.42 -6.68 3.26
C VAL A 105 -15.48 -8.21 3.28
N GLN A 106 -15.09 -8.88 2.20
CA GLN A 106 -15.06 -10.35 2.16
C GLN A 106 -14.01 -10.93 3.10
N TYR A 107 -12.83 -10.30 3.19
CA TYR A 107 -11.75 -10.73 4.07
C TYR A 107 -12.07 -10.47 5.55
N ASN A 108 -12.84 -9.42 5.86
CA ASN A 108 -13.34 -9.10 7.19
C ASN A 108 -12.22 -9.01 8.26
N SER A 109 -11.23 -8.14 8.02
CA SER A 109 -10.10 -7.94 8.92
C SER A 109 -10.50 -7.50 10.33
N ASP A 110 -9.82 -8.02 11.35
CA ASP A 110 -9.94 -7.52 12.74
C ASP A 110 -9.23 -6.17 12.95
N LEU A 111 -8.22 -5.87 12.13
CA LEU A 111 -7.43 -4.65 12.16
C LEU A 111 -7.07 -4.21 10.74
N VAL A 112 -7.15 -2.91 10.47
CA VAL A 112 -6.75 -2.30 9.20
C VAL A 112 -5.59 -1.34 9.42
N ILE A 113 -4.52 -1.50 8.64
CA ILE A 113 -3.35 -0.61 8.64
C ILE A 113 -3.21 -0.04 7.23
N VAL A 114 -3.06 1.29 7.15
CA VAL A 114 -2.89 2.00 5.87
C VAL A 114 -1.50 2.61 5.80
N SER A 115 -0.69 2.17 4.83
CA SER A 115 0.55 2.87 4.46
C SER A 115 0.21 4.11 3.64
N ALA A 116 -0.07 5.22 4.31
CA ALA A 116 -0.60 6.44 3.69
C ALA A 116 0.51 7.32 3.08
N GLY A 117 0.93 6.99 1.85
CA GLY A 117 1.69 7.90 0.98
C GLY A 117 0.79 9.03 0.44
N PHE A 118 1.34 10.23 0.28
CA PHE A 118 0.62 11.39 -0.27
C PHE A 118 1.26 11.93 -1.56
N ASP A 119 2.21 11.18 -2.12
CA ASP A 119 2.95 11.47 -3.35
C ASP A 119 2.08 11.42 -4.62
N THR A 120 0.88 10.83 -4.54
CA THR A 120 -0.11 10.83 -5.62
C THR A 120 -1.05 12.04 -5.60
N ALA A 121 -0.92 12.94 -4.62
CA ALA A 121 -1.73 14.14 -4.54
C ALA A 121 -1.23 15.22 -5.53
N GLU A 122 -2.15 16.05 -6.00
CA GLU A 122 -1.83 17.21 -6.85
C GLU A 122 -0.73 18.09 -6.23
N GLY A 123 0.17 18.62 -7.05
CA GLY A 123 1.29 19.47 -6.63
C GLY A 123 2.60 18.75 -6.36
N HIS A 124 2.65 17.42 -6.56
CA HIS A 124 3.91 16.67 -6.60
C HIS A 124 4.40 16.57 -8.05
N ASP A 125 5.03 17.62 -8.57
CA ASP A 125 5.47 17.72 -9.98
C ASP A 125 6.77 16.97 -10.30
N ASP A 126 7.25 16.11 -9.41
CA ASP A 126 8.35 15.21 -9.73
C ASP A 126 7.89 14.26 -10.86
N TYR A 127 8.78 13.93 -11.81
CA TYR A 127 8.54 13.06 -12.99
C TYR A 127 7.83 11.71 -12.70
N VAL A 128 7.66 11.38 -11.41
CA VAL A 128 7.02 10.24 -10.80
C VAL A 128 5.48 10.44 -10.78
N SER A 129 4.93 11.59 -10.45
CA SER A 129 3.47 11.72 -10.26
C SER A 129 2.69 12.10 -11.53
N ILE A 130 3.38 12.40 -12.65
CA ILE A 130 2.79 13.01 -13.86
C ILE A 130 2.55 11.98 -14.99
N LYS A 131 3.12 10.76 -14.88
CA LYS A 131 3.02 9.74 -15.95
C LYS A 131 1.93 8.68 -15.73
N CYS A 132 1.30 8.72 -14.57
CA CYS A 132 0.04 8.05 -14.25
C CYS A 132 -0.88 9.16 -13.71
#